data_AF-T0ZC37-F1
#
_entry.id   AF-T0ZC37-F1
#
_cell.length_a   1.000
_cell.length_b   1.000
_cell.length_c   1.000
_cell.angle_alpha   90.00
_cell.angle_beta   90.00
_cell.angle_gamma   90.00
#
_symmetry.space_group_name_H-M   'P 1'
#
loop_
_entity.id
_entity.type
_entity.pdbx_description
1 polymer ?
#
loop_
_entity_poly.entity_id
_entity_poly.type
_entity_poly.pdbx_seq_one_letter_code
_entity_poly.pdbx_strand_id
1 'polypeptide(L)'
;MYAPGLPATATLPAVPAFVAIDAARARFLDGTLTAAALPAKAWNTHEWLYFLDHLPEAPTLAQVQALDAAWQLSRSANAEIGMRWLPRAIRAGDSAAWPAARAYMLRIGRMKLTLPIYRAFATTPAGLAYAEAAYRAHQAEYHPLTQQAIEKVLRKAHVQPEATR
;
A
#
# COMPACT_ATOMS: atom_id res chain seq x y z
N MET A 1 17.27 -0.24 -31.66
CA MET A 1 16.64 0.68 -30.69
C MET A 1 17.58 0.78 -29.49
N TYR A 2 18.17 1.93 -29.20
CA TYR A 2 19.32 2.06 -28.26
C TYR A 2 19.24 3.23 -27.28
N ALA A 3 18.04 3.74 -26.97
CA ALA A 3 17.88 4.76 -25.93
C ALA A 3 16.98 4.22 -24.80
N PRO A 4 17.42 4.28 -23.52
CA PRO A 4 16.55 3.99 -22.39
C PRO A 4 15.51 5.11 -22.22
N GLY A 5 14.23 4.74 -22.08
CA GLY A 5 13.12 5.67 -21.81
C GLY A 5 11.95 5.53 -22.78
N LEU A 6 10.80 6.10 -22.41
CA LEU A 6 9.67 6.25 -23.34
C LEU A 6 10.05 7.28 -24.43
N PRO A 7 9.73 7.03 -25.70
CA PRO A 7 9.91 8.03 -26.76
C PRO A 7 9.14 9.32 -26.41
N ALA A 8 9.71 10.48 -26.71
CA ALA A 8 9.01 11.77 -26.54
C ALA A 8 7.70 11.86 -27.36
N THR A 9 7.55 10.99 -28.37
CA THR A 9 6.36 10.87 -29.22
C THR A 9 5.33 9.86 -28.70
N ALA A 10 5.53 9.28 -27.51
CA ALA A 10 4.58 8.35 -26.92
C ALA A 10 3.32 9.11 -26.50
N THR A 11 2.24 8.95 -27.26
CA THR A 11 0.91 9.42 -26.88
C THR A 11 0.36 8.55 -25.76
N LEU A 12 0.23 9.10 -24.56
CA LEU A 12 -0.48 8.42 -23.47
C LEU A 12 -1.99 8.51 -23.77
N PRO A 13 -2.73 7.38 -23.79
CA PRO A 13 -4.16 7.43 -23.99
C PRO A 13 -4.81 8.15 -22.81
N ALA A 14 -5.54 9.24 -23.09
CA ALA A 14 -6.40 9.88 -22.09
C ALA A 14 -7.60 8.96 -21.84
N VAL A 15 -7.76 8.48 -20.61
CA VAL A 15 -8.90 7.67 -20.19
C VAL A 15 -9.85 8.58 -19.40
N PRO A 16 -11.04 8.93 -19.93
CA PRO A 16 -11.95 9.87 -19.26
C PRO A 16 -12.29 9.48 -17.82
N ALA A 17 -12.39 8.18 -17.52
CA ALA A 17 -12.62 7.69 -16.16
C ALA A 17 -11.51 8.10 -15.19
N PHE A 18 -10.24 8.12 -15.62
CA PHE A 18 -9.11 8.50 -14.77
C PHE A 18 -9.11 10.00 -14.44
N VAL A 19 -9.55 10.85 -15.37
CA VAL A 19 -9.73 12.29 -15.11
C VAL A 19 -10.78 12.52 -14.02
N ALA A 20 -11.90 11.78 -14.07
CA ALA A 20 -12.93 11.87 -13.03
C ALA A 20 -12.43 11.37 -11.66
N ILE A 21 -11.61 10.31 -11.64
CA ILE A 21 -10.99 9.77 -10.43
C ILE A 21 -9.98 10.75 -9.85
N ASP A 22 -9.17 11.40 -10.69
CA ASP A 22 -8.21 12.43 -10.26
C ASP A 22 -8.92 13.61 -9.59
N ALA A 23 -10.00 14.11 -10.20
CA ALA A 23 -10.81 15.19 -9.64
C ALA A 23 -11.44 14.77 -8.29
N ALA A 24 -11.99 13.57 -8.19
CA ALA A 24 -12.54 13.05 -6.94
C ALA A 24 -11.45 12.87 -5.86
N ARG A 25 -10.27 12.38 -6.23
CA ARG A 25 -9.12 12.22 -5.33
C ARG A 25 -8.63 13.57 -4.81
N ALA A 26 -8.47 14.57 -5.68
CA ALA A 26 -8.04 15.90 -5.29
C ALA A 26 -9.00 16.50 -4.25
N ARG A 27 -10.31 16.43 -4.52
CA ARG A 27 -11.36 16.89 -3.59
C ARG A 27 -11.42 16.10 -2.29
N PHE A 28 -11.04 14.83 -2.31
CA PHE A 28 -10.93 14.06 -1.07
C PHE A 28 -9.71 14.49 -0.26
N LEU A 29 -8.56 14.69 -0.92
CA LEU A 29 -7.31 15.08 -0.25
C LEU A 29 -7.36 16.51 0.31
N ASP A 30 -8.10 17.43 -0.33
CA ASP A 30 -8.32 18.80 0.16
C ASP A 30 -9.45 18.92 1.22
N GLY A 31 -10.19 17.83 1.46
CA GLY A 31 -11.28 17.77 2.43
C GLY A 31 -12.64 18.30 1.95
N THR A 32 -12.76 18.74 0.70
CA THR A 32 -14.03 19.19 0.10
C THR A 32 -14.98 18.04 -0.28
N LEU A 33 -14.49 16.79 -0.24
CA LEU A 33 -15.26 15.57 -0.47
C LEU A 33 -14.96 14.54 0.61
N THR A 34 -15.99 13.96 1.21
CA THR A 34 -15.81 12.88 2.19
C THR A 34 -15.49 11.56 1.51
N ALA A 35 -14.81 10.65 2.21
CA ALA A 35 -14.49 9.33 1.67
C ALA A 35 -15.76 8.57 1.20
N ALA A 36 -16.85 8.64 1.95
CA ALA A 36 -18.12 7.98 1.60
C ALA A 36 -18.82 8.58 0.37
N ALA A 37 -18.51 9.84 0.02
CA ALA A 37 -19.04 10.53 -1.14
C ALA A 37 -18.22 10.30 -2.42
N LEU A 38 -17.11 9.54 -2.34
CA LEU A 38 -16.39 9.13 -3.54
C LEU A 38 -17.31 8.31 -4.47
N PRO A 39 -17.26 8.51 -5.80
CA PRO A 39 -18.06 7.73 -6.75
C PRO A 39 -17.56 6.29 -6.93
N ALA A 40 -16.87 5.74 -5.93
CA ALA A 40 -16.11 4.49 -6.04
C ALA A 40 -16.96 3.22 -6.02
N LYS A 41 -18.28 3.33 -5.79
CA LYS A 41 -19.23 2.22 -5.98
C LYS A 41 -19.28 1.73 -7.42
N ALA A 42 -19.03 2.62 -8.38
CA ALA A 42 -19.00 2.28 -9.80
C ALA A 42 -17.62 1.84 -10.29
N TRP A 43 -16.59 1.93 -9.44
CA TRP A 43 -15.22 1.66 -9.87
C TRP A 43 -14.97 0.17 -10.01
N ASN A 44 -14.40 -0.20 -11.15
CA ASN A 44 -13.81 -1.52 -11.33
C ASN A 44 -12.43 -1.60 -10.64
N THR A 45 -11.80 -2.77 -10.71
CA THR A 45 -10.49 -2.99 -10.07
C THR A 45 -9.43 -2.01 -10.56
N HIS A 46 -9.30 -1.77 -11.87
CA HIS A 46 -8.26 -0.89 -12.41
C HIS A 46 -8.43 0.56 -11.97
N GLU A 47 -9.68 1.02 -11.87
CA GLU A 47 -10.01 2.36 -11.37
C GLU A 47 -9.66 2.51 -9.88
N TRP A 48 -9.91 1.47 -9.08
CA TRP A 48 -9.42 1.40 -7.70
C TRP A 48 -7.89 1.40 -7.61
N LEU A 49 -7.21 0.60 -8.44
CA LEU A 49 -5.74 0.59 -8.47
C LEU A 49 -5.20 1.96 -8.86
N TYR A 50 -5.80 2.61 -9.86
CA TYR A 50 -5.44 3.95 -10.29
C TYR A 50 -5.60 4.97 -9.16
N PHE A 51 -6.74 4.98 -8.47
CA PHE A 51 -6.96 5.84 -7.31
C PHE A 51 -5.89 5.63 -6.23
N LEU A 52 -5.64 4.37 -5.85
CA LEU A 52 -4.69 4.02 -4.78
C LEU A 52 -3.24 4.29 -5.18
N ASP A 53 -2.86 4.08 -6.44
CA ASP A 53 -1.50 4.35 -6.93
C ASP A 53 -1.14 5.83 -6.87
N HIS A 54 -2.15 6.71 -7.01
CA HIS A 54 -1.98 8.16 -6.96
C HIS A 54 -2.34 8.79 -5.61
N LEU A 55 -2.64 7.99 -4.58
CA LEU A 55 -2.68 8.49 -3.21
C LEU A 55 -1.26 8.81 -2.71
N PRO A 56 -1.11 9.83 -1.84
CA PRO A 56 0.15 10.09 -1.14
C PRO A 56 0.73 8.81 -0.51
N GLU A 57 2.05 8.74 -0.41
CA GLU A 57 2.71 7.57 0.20
C GLU A 57 2.36 7.41 1.69
N ALA A 58 2.16 8.53 2.37
CA ALA A 58 1.67 8.64 3.74
C ALA A 58 0.51 9.66 3.81
N PRO A 59 -0.74 9.24 3.51
CA PRO A 59 -1.92 10.05 3.78
C PRO A 59 -2.09 10.29 5.29
N THR A 60 -2.93 11.23 5.69
CA THR A 60 -3.18 11.46 7.12
C THR A 60 -3.94 10.28 7.74
N LEU A 61 -3.77 10.05 9.04
CA LEU A 61 -4.51 9.00 9.76
C LEU A 61 -6.03 9.14 9.56
N ALA A 62 -6.55 10.36 9.62
CA ALA A 62 -7.97 10.64 9.40
C ALA A 62 -8.43 10.26 7.98
N GLN A 63 -7.64 10.56 6.95
CA GLN A 63 -7.94 10.16 5.57
C GLN A 63 -7.95 8.63 5.42
N VAL A 64 -6.97 7.95 6.03
CA VAL A 64 -6.88 6.48 5.98
C VAL A 64 -8.10 5.84 6.65
N GLN A 65 -8.42 6.28 7.87
CA GLN A 65 -9.56 5.76 8.62
C GLN A 65 -10.89 6.02 7.92
N ALA A 66 -11.06 7.22 7.33
CA ALA A 66 -12.26 7.55 6.57
C ALA A 66 -12.43 6.65 5.33
N LEU A 67 -11.34 6.41 4.59
CA LEU A 67 -11.35 5.52 3.43
C LEU A 67 -11.63 4.06 3.83
N ASP A 68 -11.01 3.56 4.89
CA ASP A 68 -11.24 2.18 5.32
C ASP A 68 -12.66 1.98 5.86
N ALA A 69 -13.18 2.95 6.61
CA ALA A 69 -14.55 2.92 7.08
C ALA A 69 -15.55 2.87 5.91
N ALA A 70 -15.35 3.72 4.89
CA ALA A 70 -16.25 3.81 3.75
C ALA A 70 -16.14 2.62 2.77
N TRP A 71 -14.93 2.10 2.53
CA TRP A 71 -14.65 1.19 1.41
C TRP A 71 -14.03 -0.14 1.82
N GLN A 72 -13.76 -0.36 3.11
CA GLN A 72 -13.28 -1.62 3.68
C GLN A 72 -12.00 -2.15 2.97
N LEU A 73 -11.10 -1.25 2.60
CA LEU A 73 -9.91 -1.54 1.79
C LEU A 73 -8.96 -2.52 2.48
N SER A 74 -8.82 -2.45 3.81
CA SER A 74 -8.04 -3.38 4.62
C SER A 74 -8.57 -4.82 4.55
N ARG A 75 -9.86 -5.00 4.25
CA ARG A 75 -10.54 -6.29 4.15
C ARG A 75 -10.70 -6.77 2.71
N SER A 76 -10.12 -6.07 1.74
CA SER A 76 -10.26 -6.43 0.33
C SER A 76 -9.73 -7.83 0.03
N ALA A 77 -10.53 -8.64 -0.66
CA ALA A 77 -10.10 -9.93 -1.19
C ALA A 77 -9.07 -9.77 -2.33
N ASN A 78 -9.04 -8.60 -2.99
CA ASN A 78 -8.12 -8.32 -4.08
C ASN A 78 -6.73 -8.00 -3.54
N ALA A 79 -5.77 -8.87 -3.86
CA ALA A 79 -4.40 -8.72 -3.39
C ALA A 79 -3.71 -7.45 -3.90
N GLU A 80 -4.02 -6.97 -5.10
CA GLU A 80 -3.45 -5.74 -5.67
C GLU A 80 -3.97 -4.48 -4.97
N ILE A 81 -5.19 -4.52 -4.41
CA ILE A 81 -5.71 -3.45 -3.54
C ILE A 81 -4.97 -3.48 -2.20
N GLY A 82 -4.89 -4.65 -1.56
CA GLY A 82 -4.20 -4.79 -0.26
C GLY A 82 -2.73 -4.35 -0.31
N MET A 83 -1.98 -4.69 -1.37
CA MET A 83 -0.57 -4.29 -1.49
C MET A 83 -0.38 -2.76 -1.62
N ARG A 84 -1.40 -2.03 -2.12
CA ARG A 84 -1.34 -0.57 -2.30
C ARG A 84 -1.85 0.15 -1.07
N TRP A 85 -2.87 -0.41 -0.44
CA TRP A 85 -3.56 0.18 0.69
C TRP A 85 -2.81 0.00 2.01
N LEU A 86 -2.48 -1.25 2.38
CA LEU A 86 -1.96 -1.58 3.71
C LEU A 86 -0.65 -0.84 4.04
N PRO A 87 0.33 -0.70 3.12
CA PRO A 87 1.54 0.09 3.39
C PRO A 87 1.25 1.55 3.71
N ARG A 88 0.25 2.16 3.06
CA ARG A 88 -0.16 3.56 3.30
C ARG A 88 -0.84 3.70 4.65
N ALA A 89 -1.73 2.77 5.01
CA ALA A 89 -2.37 2.75 6.31
C ALA A 89 -1.35 2.63 7.45
N ILE A 90 -0.37 1.73 7.30
CA ILE A 90 0.72 1.55 8.28
C ILE A 90 1.55 2.83 8.41
N ARG A 91 1.96 3.46 7.29
CA ARG A 91 2.74 4.71 7.31
C ARG A 91 1.97 5.90 7.87
N ALA A 92 0.65 5.92 7.72
CA ALA A 92 -0.22 6.91 8.34
C ALA A 92 -0.38 6.70 9.86
N GLY A 93 0.17 5.62 10.42
CA GLY A 93 0.07 5.28 11.84
C GLY A 93 -1.19 4.52 12.23
N ASP A 94 -1.93 3.94 11.27
CA ASP A 94 -3.16 3.21 11.56
C ASP A 94 -2.89 1.79 12.09
N SER A 95 -2.82 1.64 13.41
CA SER A 95 -2.66 0.35 14.07
C SER A 95 -3.84 -0.60 13.86
N ALA A 96 -5.04 -0.07 13.53
CA ALA A 96 -6.22 -0.91 13.28
C ALA A 96 -6.06 -1.76 12.00
N ALA A 97 -5.22 -1.31 11.06
CA ALA A 97 -4.90 -2.06 9.84
C ALA A 97 -3.89 -3.20 10.07
N TRP A 98 -3.20 -3.25 11.21
CA TRP A 98 -2.11 -4.20 11.43
C TRP A 98 -2.55 -5.67 11.42
N PRO A 99 -3.68 -6.08 12.06
CA PRO A 99 -4.16 -7.46 11.95
C PRO A 99 -4.50 -7.87 10.52
N ALA A 100 -5.08 -6.96 9.73
CA ALA A 100 -5.37 -7.19 8.32
C ALA A 100 -4.08 -7.32 7.49
N ALA A 101 -3.09 -6.47 7.76
CA ALA A 101 -1.78 -6.55 7.14
C ALA A 101 -1.06 -7.87 7.48
N ARG A 102 -1.13 -8.32 8.73
CA ARG A 102 -0.62 -9.63 9.14
C ARG A 102 -1.31 -10.73 8.34
N ALA A 103 -2.64 -10.82 8.38
CA ALA A 103 -3.39 -11.83 7.66
C ALA A 103 -3.08 -11.85 6.15
N TYR A 104 -2.90 -10.68 5.55
CA TYR A 104 -2.45 -10.54 4.16
C TYR A 104 -1.07 -11.17 3.94
N MET A 105 -0.07 -10.82 4.77
CA MET A 105 1.29 -11.35 4.67
C MET A 105 1.32 -12.87 4.82
N LEU A 106 0.49 -13.45 5.71
CA LEU A 106 0.42 -14.91 5.90
C LEU A 106 -0.11 -15.62 4.67
N ARG A 107 -1.14 -15.05 4.05
CA ARG A 107 -1.81 -15.65 2.90
C ARG A 107 -1.03 -15.52 1.59
N ILE A 108 -0.17 -14.51 1.47
CA ILE A 108 0.45 -14.13 0.19
C ILE A 108 1.98 -14.16 0.27
N GLY A 109 2.59 -15.18 -0.34
CA GLY A 109 4.04 -15.33 -0.46
C GLY A 109 4.70 -14.65 -1.66
N ARG A 110 3.93 -14.00 -2.54
CA ARG A 110 4.49 -13.32 -3.73
C ARG A 110 5.24 -12.05 -3.30
N MET A 111 6.55 -12.01 -3.56
CA MET A 111 7.44 -10.91 -3.18
C MET A 111 6.89 -9.51 -3.54
N LYS A 112 6.38 -9.33 -4.76
CA LYS A 112 5.77 -8.08 -5.24
C LYS A 112 4.69 -7.55 -4.29
N LEU A 113 3.91 -8.46 -3.71
CA LEU A 113 2.71 -8.16 -2.94
C LEU A 113 3.01 -8.00 -1.45
N THR A 114 3.93 -8.81 -0.91
CA THR A 114 4.24 -8.85 0.53
C THR A 114 5.33 -7.86 0.95
N LEU A 115 6.37 -7.66 0.12
CA LEU A 115 7.51 -6.81 0.50
C LEU A 115 7.15 -5.35 0.79
N PRO A 116 6.21 -4.69 0.07
CA PRO A 116 5.81 -3.33 0.41
C PRO A 116 5.27 -3.19 1.83
N ILE A 117 4.59 -4.22 2.35
CA ILE A 117 4.00 -4.22 3.70
C ILE A 117 5.09 -4.38 4.76
N TYR A 118 6.02 -5.32 4.58
CA TYR A 118 7.19 -5.46 5.45
C TYR A 118 8.02 -4.17 5.51
N ARG A 119 8.22 -3.51 4.36
CA ARG A 119 8.93 -2.22 4.30
C ARG A 119 8.22 -1.13 5.06
N ALA A 120 6.89 -1.04 4.97
CA ALA A 120 6.12 -0.05 5.70
C ALA A 120 6.22 -0.28 7.21
N PHE A 121 6.10 -1.52 7.68
CA PHE A 121 6.30 -1.84 9.10
C PHE A 121 7.70 -1.51 9.60
N ALA A 122 8.72 -1.78 8.79
CA ALA A 122 10.12 -1.57 9.11
C ALA A 122 10.54 -0.08 9.22
N THR A 123 9.60 0.87 9.10
CA THR A 123 9.84 2.32 9.28
C THR A 123 9.80 2.77 10.74
N THR A 124 9.25 1.95 11.64
CA THR A 124 9.15 2.27 13.07
C THR A 124 9.60 1.09 13.93
N PRO A 125 10.11 1.32 15.16
CA PRO A 125 10.50 0.21 16.04
C PRO A 125 9.35 -0.74 16.38
N ALA A 126 8.15 -0.20 16.65
CA ALA A 126 6.97 -1.01 16.96
C ALA A 126 6.49 -1.81 15.74
N GLY A 127 6.47 -1.18 14.57
CA GLY A 127 6.13 -1.86 13.31
C GLY A 127 7.13 -2.96 12.96
N LEU A 128 8.43 -2.70 13.13
CA LEU A 128 9.49 -3.68 12.91
C LEU A 128 9.28 -4.92 13.79
N ALA A 129 9.11 -4.72 15.10
CA ALA A 129 8.86 -5.83 16.02
C ALA A 129 7.60 -6.64 15.64
N TYR A 130 6.55 -5.97 15.19
CA TYR A 130 5.33 -6.62 14.72
C TYR A 130 5.57 -7.46 13.46
N ALA A 131 6.29 -6.91 12.48
CA ALA A 131 6.62 -7.60 11.24
C ALA A 131 7.53 -8.82 11.47
N GLU A 132 8.50 -8.73 12.39
CA GLU A 132 9.35 -9.86 12.77
C GLU A 132 8.55 -10.99 13.42
N ALA A 133 7.63 -10.65 14.32
CA ALA A 133 6.76 -11.64 14.94
C ALA A 133 5.87 -12.33 13.89
N ALA A 134 5.33 -11.57 12.93
CA ALA A 134 4.56 -12.12 11.82
C ALA A 134 5.42 -13.02 10.91
N TYR A 135 6.64 -12.60 10.57
CA TYR A 135 7.56 -13.38 9.75
C TYR A 135 7.94 -14.71 10.41
N ARG A 136 8.38 -14.68 11.67
CA ARG A 136 8.79 -15.89 12.41
C ARG A 136 7.69 -16.95 12.46
N ALA A 137 6.43 -16.53 12.56
CA ALA A 137 5.31 -17.45 12.63
C ALA A 137 5.05 -18.22 11.31
N HIS A 138 5.48 -17.70 10.16
CA HIS A 138 5.13 -18.26 8.84
C HIS A 138 6.30 -18.36 7.86
N GLN A 139 7.53 -18.08 8.30
CA GLN A 139 8.72 -18.08 7.44
C GLN A 139 8.89 -19.40 6.66
N ALA A 140 8.57 -20.54 7.28
CA ALA A 140 8.69 -21.86 6.67
C ALA A 140 7.76 -22.06 5.45
N GLU A 141 6.66 -21.30 5.35
CA GLU A 141 5.71 -21.37 4.24
C GLU A 141 6.14 -20.53 3.04
N TYR A 142 7.06 -19.59 3.22
CA TYR A 142 7.58 -18.78 2.13
C TYR A 142 8.60 -19.55 1.29
N HIS A 143 8.61 -19.26 -0.01
CA HIS A 143 9.70 -19.67 -0.88
C HIS A 143 11.03 -19.05 -0.40
N PRO A 144 12.19 -19.74 -0.50
CA PRO A 144 13.47 -19.22 -0.03
C PRO A 144 13.85 -17.84 -0.58
N LEU A 145 13.51 -17.53 -1.83
CA LEU A 145 13.72 -16.20 -2.40
C LEU A 145 12.90 -15.10 -1.72
N THR A 146 11.68 -15.43 -1.29
CA THR A 146 10.84 -14.50 -0.53
C THR A 146 11.40 -14.29 0.88
N GLN A 147 11.83 -15.36 1.55
CA GLN A 147 12.50 -15.31 2.86
C GLN A 147 13.71 -14.36 2.81
N GLN A 148 14.64 -14.60 1.89
CA GLN A 148 15.85 -13.78 1.73
C GLN A 148 15.53 -12.30 1.52
N ALA A 149 14.49 -12.00 0.74
CA ALA A 149 14.09 -10.62 0.48
C ALA A 149 13.45 -9.94 1.70
N ILE A 150 12.62 -10.66 2.46
CA ILE A 150 12.04 -10.16 3.71
C ILE A 150 13.14 -9.95 4.76
N GLU A 151 14.01 -10.93 4.97
CA GLU A 151 15.14 -10.83 5.90
C GLU A 151 16.08 -9.67 5.56
N LYS A 152 16.31 -9.40 4.28
CA LYS A 152 17.07 -8.23 3.85
C LYS A 152 16.40 -6.92 4.26
N VAL A 153 15.07 -6.82 4.20
CA VAL A 153 14.32 -5.66 4.68
C VAL A 153 14.45 -5.52 6.20
N LEU A 154 14.19 -6.59 6.94
CA LEU A 154 14.22 -6.59 8.41
C LEU A 154 15.62 -6.25 8.95
N ARG A 155 16.67 -6.88 8.41
CA ARG A 155 18.07 -6.60 8.76
C ARG A 155 18.47 -5.17 8.45
N LYS A 156 18.05 -4.61 7.31
CA LYS A 156 18.36 -3.21 6.97
C LYS A 156 17.75 -2.24 7.98
N ALA A 157 16.54 -2.51 8.47
CA ALA A 157 15.86 -1.66 9.45
C ALA A 157 16.60 -1.62 10.80
N HIS A 158 17.15 -2.75 11.27
CA HIS A 158 17.97 -2.78 12.49
C HIS A 158 19.26 -1.95 12.41
N VAL A 159 19.79 -1.76 11.19
CA VAL A 159 21.02 -0.98 10.96
C VAL A 159 20.74 0.51 10.76
N GLN A 160 19.48 0.92 10.59
CA GLN A 160 19.08 2.31 10.28
C GLN A 160 18.11 2.94 11.31
N PRO A 161 18.24 2.73 12.63
CA PRO A 161 17.20 3.13 13.58
C PRO A 161 17.00 4.66 13.73
N GLU A 162 17.88 5.51 13.21
CA GLU A 162 17.93 6.95 13.56
C GLU A 162 18.00 7.95 12.38
N ALA A 163 17.67 7.56 11.15
CA ALA A 163 17.73 8.48 10.01
C ALA A 163 16.39 9.12 9.62
N THR A 164 15.54 9.52 10.59
CA THR A 164 14.43 10.47 10.31
C THR A 164 14.04 11.17 11.61
N ARG A 165 14.55 12.39 11.80
CA ARG A 165 14.01 13.41 12.71
C ARG A 165 13.81 14.68 11.90
#